data_AF-A0A7C6VY27-F1
#
_entry.id   AF-A0A7C6VY27-F1
#
_cell.length_a   1.000
_cell.length_b   1.000
_cell.length_c   1.000
_cell.angle_alpha   90.00
_cell.angle_beta   90.00
_cell.angle_gamma   90.00
#
_symmetry.space_group_name_H-M   'P 1'
#
loop_
_entity.id
_entity.type
_entity.pdbx_description
1 polymer ?
#
loop_
_entity_poly.entity_id
_entity_poly.type
_entity_poly.pdbx_seq_one_letter_code
_entity_poly.pdbx_strand_id
1 'polypeptide(L)' 'ELDSSHYPLEKDSVILLEQIRTIDKRRLKEKIAHLDDETMAEIDRALQISLGLVKF' A
#
# COMPACT_ATOMS: atom_id res chain seq x y z
N GLU A 1 0.45 -2.93 9.10
CA GLU A 1 -0.63 -2.01 9.54
C GLU A 1 -0.05 -0.60 9.52
N LEU A 2 -0.84 0.40 9.15
CA LEU A 2 -0.42 1.80 9.10
C LEU A 2 -1.05 2.53 10.28
N ASP A 3 -0.17 3.05 11.14
CA ASP A 3 -0.55 3.84 12.31
C ASP A 3 -0.89 5.28 11.88
N SER A 4 -2.07 5.76 12.28
CA SER A 4 -2.57 7.11 12.01
C SER A 4 -1.79 8.23 12.71
N SER A 5 -0.93 7.90 13.67
CA SER A 5 0.00 8.85 14.28
C SER A 5 1.25 9.13 13.42
N HIS A 6 1.65 8.16 12.59
CA HIS A 6 2.82 8.27 11.72
C HIS A 6 2.46 8.79 10.31
N TYR A 7 1.23 8.58 9.87
CA TYR A 7 0.73 8.99 8.56
C TYR A 7 -0.51 9.89 8.69
N PRO A 8 -0.76 10.83 7.75
CA PRO A 8 -1.94 11.67 7.75
C PRO A 8 -3.19 10.87 7.32
N LEU A 9 -3.59 9.92 8.16
CA LEU A 9 -4.76 9.04 8.00
C LEU A 9 -5.72 9.33 9.15
N GLU A 10 -7.02 9.29 8.88
CA GLU A 10 -8.04 9.53 9.93
C GLU A 10 -8.08 8.45 11.01
N LYS A 11 -7.54 7.26 10.71
CA LYS A 11 -7.54 6.07 11.58
C LYS A 11 -6.51 5.06 11.13
N ASP A 12 -6.15 4.18 12.03
CA ASP A 12 -5.27 3.05 11.74
C ASP A 12 -5.86 2.20 10.61
N SER A 13 -5.00 1.81 9.68
CA SER A 13 -5.40 1.31 8.38
C SER A 13 -4.56 0.12 7.94
N VAL A 14 -5.11 -0.74 7.09
CA VAL A 14 -4.40 -1.91 6.54
C VAL A 14 -4.44 -1.83 5.01
N ILE A 15 -3.29 -2.08 4.38
CA ILE A 15 -3.18 -2.18 2.92
C ILE A 15 -3.47 -3.63 2.51
N LEU A 16 -4.44 -3.81 1.61
CA LEU A 16 -4.87 -5.12 1.10
C LEU A 16 -4.24 -5.39 -0.27
N LEU A 17 -3.09 -6.06 -0.28
CA LEU A 17 -2.32 -6.34 -1.50
C LEU A 17 -2.98 -7.42 -2.38
N GLU A 18 -3.90 -8.20 -1.82
CA GLU A 18 -4.74 -9.14 -2.57
C GLU A 18 -5.87 -8.44 -3.35
N GLN A 19 -6.14 -7.16 -3.08
CA GLN A 19 -7.22 -6.38 -3.71
C GLN A 19 -6.71 -5.30 -4.67
N ILE A 20 -5.54 -5.50 -5.28
CA ILE A 20 -4.99 -4.57 -6.27
C ILE A 20 -5.85 -4.50 -7.54
N ARG A 21 -5.96 -3.29 -8.11
CA ARG A 21 -6.67 -3.03 -9.37
C ARG A 21 -5.95 -1.97 -10.18
N THR A 22 -5.79 -2.21 -11.48
CA THR A 22 -5.37 -1.16 -12.42
C THR A 22 -6.48 -0.14 -12.60
N ILE A 23 -6.16 1.15 -12.45
CA ILE A 23 -7.11 2.26 -12.61
C ILE A 23 -6.58 3.32 -13.56
N ASP A 24 -7.48 4.00 -14.26
CA ASP A 24 -7.15 5.20 -15.03
C ASP A 24 -6.88 6.39 -14.09
N LYS A 25 -5.98 7.30 -14.49
CA LYS A 25 -5.61 8.49 -13.70
C LYS A 25 -6.78 9.40 -13.37
N ARG A 26 -7.84 9.42 -14.19
CA ARG A 26 -9.07 10.20 -13.94
C ARG A 26 -9.85 9.73 -12.71
N ARG A 27 -9.61 8.52 -12.21
CA ARG A 27 -10.25 8.00 -10.98
C ARG A 27 -9.56 8.47 -9.70
N LEU A 28 -8.35 9.02 -9.80
CA LEU A 28 -7.63 9.60 -8.67
C LEU A 28 -8.30 10.93 -8.30
N LYS A 29 -8.55 11.13 -6.99
CA LYS A 29 -9.10 12.37 -6.44
C LYS A 29 -7.94 13.21 -5.89
N GLU A 30 -7.85 13.31 -4.58
CA GLU A 30 -6.79 14.02 -3.87
C GLU A 30 -5.73 13.06 -3.32
N LYS A 31 -4.52 13.58 -3.06
CA LYS A 31 -3.45 12.84 -2.40
C LYS A 31 -3.67 12.87 -0.89
N ILE A 32 -3.84 11.71 -0.27
CA ILE A 32 -4.09 11.59 1.18
C ILE A 32 -2.77 11.56 1.95
N ALA A 33 -1.88 10.63 1.60
CA ALA A 33 -0.62 10.39 2.30
C ALA A 33 0.51 10.04 1.33
N HIS A 34 1.73 9.98 1.87
CA HIS A 34 2.88 9.38 1.22
C HIS A 34 3.53 8.43 2.23
N LEU A 35 3.79 7.20 1.80
CA LEU A 35 4.45 6.19 2.61
C LEU A 35 5.97 6.34 2.45
N ASP A 36 6.71 6.11 3.52
CA ASP A 36 8.17 6.14 3.47
C ASP A 36 8.76 4.94 2.72
N ASP A 37 10.06 5.04 2.40
CA ASP A 37 10.76 4.02 1.61
C ASP A 37 10.83 2.66 2.32
N GLU A 38 10.89 2.65 3.66
CA GLU A 38 10.90 1.43 4.46
C GLU A 38 9.57 0.68 4.34
N THR A 39 8.46 1.39 4.51
CA THR A 39 7.10 0.85 4.34
C THR A 39 6.87 0.39 2.90
N MET A 40 7.36 1.14 1.91
CA MET A 40 7.28 0.74 0.51
C MET A 40 8.07 -0.55 0.21
N ALA A 41 9.23 -0.75 0.84
CA ALA A 41 10.01 -1.98 0.71
C ALA A 41 9.28 -3.21 1.29
N GLU A 42 8.57 -3.03 2.42
CA GLU A 42 7.71 -4.09 2.97
C GLU A 42 6.56 -4.44 2.03
N ILE A 43 5.92 -3.42 1.44
CA ILE A 43 4.85 -3.59 0.45
C ILE A 43 5.36 -4.35 -0.77
N ASP A 44 6.53 -4.01 -1.31
CA ASP A 44 7.11 -4.68 -2.47
C ASP A 44 7.37 -6.16 -2.19
N ARG A 45 7.88 -6.50 -1.01
CA ARG A 45 8.09 -7.89 -0.59
C ARG A 45 6.76 -8.64 -0.47
N ALA A 46 5.78 -8.03 0.19
CA ALA A 46 4.47 -8.65 0.37
C ALA A 46 3.71 -8.80 -0.95
N LEU A 47 3.89 -7.87 -1.89
CA LEU A 47 3.32 -7.93 -3.23
C LEU A 47 3.95 -9.07 -4.06
N GLN A 48 5.26 -9.26 -3.96
CA GLN A 48 5.94 -10.40 -4.60
C GLN A 48 5.39 -11.74 -4.08
N ILE A 49 5.09 -11.84 -2.79
CA ILE A 49 4.44 -13.03 -2.20
C ILE A 49 3.01 -13.18 -2.73
N SER A 50 2.21 -12.12 -2.69
CA SER A 50 0.81 -12.11 -3.14
C SER A 50 0.66 -12.51 -4.61
N LEU A 51 1.62 -12.11 -5.45
CA LEU A 51 1.65 -12.42 -6.88
C LEU A 51 2.46 -13.69 -7.23
N GLY A 52 3.02 -14.39 -6.24
CA GLY A 52 3.79 -15.61 -6.47
C GLY A 52 5.10 -15.40 -7.24
N LEU A 53 5.71 -14.22 -7.14
CA LEU A 53 6.96 -13.84 -7.82
C LEU A 53 8.22 -14.33 -7.09
N VAL A 54 8.08 -14.83 -5.87
CA VAL A 54 9.16 -15.42 -5.06
C VAL A 54 8.91 -16.92 -4.84
N LYS A 55 10.00 -17.69 -4.75
CA LYS A 55 9.93 -19.12 -4.44
C LYS A 55 9.68 -19.31 -2.94
N PHE A 56 8.75 -20.20 -2.62
CA PHE A 56 8.44 -20.66 -1.26
C PHE A 56 9.38 -21.80 -0.84
#